data_AF-A0A0U1CZT7-F1
#
_entry.id   AF-A0A0U1CZT7-F1
#
_cell.length_a   1.000
_cell.length_b   1.000
_cell.length_c   1.000
_cell.angle_alpha   90.00
_cell.angle_beta   90.00
_cell.angle_gamma   90.00
#
_symmetry.space_group_name_H-M   'P 1'
#
loop_
_entity.id
_entity.type
_entity.pdbx_description
1 polymer ?
#
loop_
_entity_poly.entity_id
_entity_poly.type
_entity_poly.pdbx_seq_one_letter_code
_entity_poly.pdbx_strand_id
1 'polypeptide(L)'
;MRNLLYQAPALVPPTVDEVVAALLNARMLIQQGWSRGQAVVAVVDGRPCYCVVAAITACSHTTQIRDAAMAAARYATPARYRTVSEFNDAARAVGDVVDMLRRAAGYARHTAA
;
A
#
# COMPACT_ATOMS: atom_id res chain seq x y z
N MET A 1 31.80 33.06 5.34
CA MET A 1 31.36 32.16 4.25
C MET A 1 30.09 31.46 4.73
N ARG A 2 28.95 31.71 4.07
CA ARG A 2 27.66 31.15 4.47
C ARG A 2 27.62 29.70 3.95
N ASN A 3 27.52 28.73 4.85
CA ASN A 3 27.43 27.31 4.50
C ASN A 3 26.20 27.09 3.61
N LEU A 4 26.43 26.92 2.30
CA LEU A 4 25.48 26.41 1.31
C LEU A 4 25.35 24.88 1.42
N LEU A 5 25.50 24.34 2.62
CA LEU A 5 25.43 22.90 2.88
C LEU A 5 23.97 22.47 2.76
N TYR A 6 23.63 21.92 1.60
CA TYR A 6 22.54 20.98 1.37
C TYR A 6 21.26 21.31 2.13
N GLN A 7 20.54 22.32 1.65
CA GLN A 7 19.15 22.51 2.08
C GLN A 7 18.38 21.29 1.56
N ALA A 8 18.01 20.37 2.46
CA ALA A 8 17.17 19.24 2.09
C ALA A 8 15.93 19.81 1.37
N PRO A 9 15.58 19.29 0.17
CA PRO A 9 14.40 19.78 -0.52
C PRO A 9 13.21 19.69 0.43
N ALA A 10 12.38 20.74 0.45
CA ALA A 10 11.18 20.73 1.27
C ALA A 10 10.36 19.47 0.96
N LEU A 11 9.96 18.73 2.00
CA LEU A 11 9.09 17.57 1.86
C LEU A 11 7.74 18.05 1.31
N VAL A 12 7.54 17.88 0.00
CA VAL A 12 6.26 18.16 -0.64
C VAL A 12 5.27 17.07 -0.21
N PRO A 13 4.12 17.43 0.36
CA PRO A 13 3.07 16.47 0.66
C PRO A 13 2.57 15.79 -0.62
N PRO A 14 2.29 14.48 -0.60
CA PRO A 14 1.78 13.80 -1.77
C PRO A 14 0.37 14.32 -2.09
N THR A 15 0.07 14.45 -3.38
CA THR A 15 -1.28 14.74 -3.83
C THR A 15 -2.20 13.54 -3.61
N VAL A 16 -3.50 13.81 -3.56
CA VAL A 16 -4.52 12.76 -3.44
C VAL A 16 -4.42 11.77 -4.59
N ASP A 17 -4.25 12.28 -5.81
CA ASP A 17 -4.17 11.46 -7.01
C ASP A 17 -2.95 10.53 -7.00
N GLU A 18 -1.80 10.99 -6.48
CA GLU A 18 -0.62 10.14 -6.31
C GLU A 18 -0.88 8.99 -5.31
N VAL A 19 -1.53 9.29 -4.17
CA VAL A 19 -1.86 8.27 -3.16
C VAL A 19 -2.89 7.27 -3.71
N VAL A 20 -3.92 7.76 -4.39
CA VAL A 20 -4.96 6.93 -5.01
C VAL A 20 -4.37 6.07 -6.13
N ALA A 21 -3.52 6.64 -6.99
CA ALA A 21 -2.84 5.90 -8.04
C ALA A 21 -1.99 4.76 -7.45
N ALA A 22 -1.21 5.04 -6.39
CA ALA A 22 -0.41 4.01 -5.72
C ALA A 22 -1.28 2.84 -5.19
N LEU A 23 -2.42 3.14 -4.56
CA LEU A 23 -3.35 2.13 -4.04
C LEU A 23 -4.03 1.31 -5.14
N LEU A 24 -4.44 1.96 -6.24
CA LEU A 24 -5.07 1.28 -7.38
C LEU A 24 -4.06 0.43 -8.17
N ASN A 25 -2.82 0.90 -8.31
CA ASN A 25 -1.73 0.13 -8.91
C ASN A 25 -1.37 -1.08 -8.05
N ALA A 26 -1.26 -0.91 -6.73
CA ALA A 26 -1.05 -2.01 -5.80
C ALA A 26 -2.17 -3.05 -5.91
N ARG A 27 -3.43 -2.60 -6.03
CA ARG A 27 -4.59 -3.46 -6.26
C ARG A 27 -4.45 -4.26 -7.56
N MET A 28 -4.06 -3.61 -8.66
CA MET A 28 -3.85 -4.29 -9.94
C MET A 28 -2.76 -5.35 -9.83
N LEU A 29 -1.65 -5.06 -9.16
CA LEU A 29 -0.56 -6.01 -9.00
C LEU A 29 -1.01 -7.25 -8.22
N ILE A 30 -1.71 -7.07 -7.10
CA ILE A 30 -2.30 -8.19 -6.35
C ILE A 30 -3.29 -8.99 -7.22
N GLN A 31 -4.14 -8.30 -7.99
CA GLN A 31 -5.08 -8.94 -8.92
C GLN A 31 -4.37 -9.76 -10.00
N GLN A 32 -3.18 -9.34 -10.42
CA GLN A 32 -2.31 -10.05 -11.38
C GLN A 32 -1.49 -11.17 -10.73
N GLY A 33 -1.67 -11.43 -9.43
CA GLY A 33 -1.02 -12.55 -8.72
C GLY A 33 0.29 -12.18 -8.01
N TRP A 34 0.55 -10.90 -7.74
CA TRP A 34 1.74 -10.51 -6.97
C TRP A 34 1.66 -10.99 -5.52
N SER A 35 2.61 -11.83 -5.14
CA SER A 35 2.67 -12.47 -3.83
C SER A 35 3.60 -11.75 -2.83
N ARG A 36 3.56 -12.15 -1.55
CA ARG A 36 4.36 -11.59 -0.46
C ARG A 36 5.84 -11.87 -0.66
N GLY A 37 6.59 -10.78 -0.82
CA GLY A 37 8.00 -10.80 -1.19
C GLY A 37 8.14 -11.15 -2.66
N GLN A 38 8.97 -10.42 -3.43
CA GLN A 38 9.38 -10.84 -4.77
C GLN A 38 10.26 -12.12 -4.75
N ALA A 39 9.95 -13.08 -3.88
CA ALA A 39 10.52 -14.40 -3.90
C ALA A 39 9.80 -15.21 -4.98
N VAL A 40 10.58 -15.99 -5.71
CA VAL A 40 10.26 -16.89 -6.83
C VAL A 40 9.21 -17.98 -6.48
N VAL A 41 8.54 -17.88 -5.33
CA VAL A 41 7.54 -18.84 -4.85
C VAL A 41 6.27 -18.10 -4.46
N ALA A 42 5.30 -18.07 -5.37
CA ALA A 42 3.99 -17.43 -5.20
C ALA A 42 3.07 -18.18 -4.21
N VAL A 43 3.56 -19.25 -3.60
CA VAL A 43 2.79 -20.22 -2.84
C VAL A 43 3.63 -20.70 -1.64
N VAL A 44 3.20 -20.42 -0.41
CA VAL A 44 3.81 -20.98 0.81
C VAL A 44 2.85 -22.04 1.34
N ASP A 45 3.32 -23.28 1.53
CA ASP A 45 2.50 -24.43 1.96
C ASP A 45 1.21 -24.64 1.12
N GLY A 46 1.31 -24.51 -0.21
CA GLY A 46 0.15 -24.66 -1.09
C GLY A 46 -0.84 -23.47 -1.07
N ARG A 47 -0.47 -22.35 -0.42
CA ARG A 47 -1.36 -21.18 -0.27
C ARG A 47 -0.78 -19.92 -0.93
N PRO A 48 -1.59 -19.14 -1.67
CA PRO A 48 -1.19 -17.83 -2.14
C PRO A 48 -0.84 -16.92 -0.97
N CYS A 49 0.30 -16.24 -1.03
CA CYS A 49 0.72 -15.29 -0.01
C CYS A 49 0.61 -13.90 -0.60
N TYR A 50 -0.21 -12.98 -0.09
CA TYR A 50 -0.35 -11.61 -0.63
C TYR A 50 0.30 -10.59 0.32
N CYS A 51 0.91 -9.52 -0.21
CA CYS A 51 1.49 -8.47 0.64
C CYS A 51 1.07 -7.08 0.22
N VAL A 52 0.06 -6.55 0.90
CA VAL A 52 -0.39 -5.16 0.77
C VAL A 52 0.78 -4.18 0.95
N VAL A 53 1.66 -4.42 1.93
CA VAL A 53 2.81 -3.53 2.22
C VAL A 53 3.78 -3.49 1.05
N ALA A 54 4.13 -4.65 0.48
CA ALA A 54 5.04 -4.73 -0.65
C ALA A 54 4.42 -4.11 -1.91
N ALA A 55 3.15 -4.40 -2.19
CA ALA A 55 2.44 -3.83 -3.33
C ALA A 55 2.37 -2.30 -3.25
N ILE A 56 1.99 -1.73 -2.10
CA ILE A 56 1.98 -0.29 -1.88
C ILE A 56 3.38 0.30 -2.02
N THR A 57 4.39 -0.33 -1.44
CA THR A 57 5.78 0.16 -1.52
C THR A 57 6.27 0.19 -2.96
N ALA A 58 6.01 -0.84 -3.75
CA ALA A 58 6.46 -0.89 -5.14
C ALA A 58 5.71 0.10 -6.06
N CYS A 59 4.48 0.50 -5.71
CA CYS A 59 3.71 1.51 -6.44
C CYS A 59 3.93 2.94 -5.95
N SER A 60 4.76 3.14 -4.92
CA SER A 60 5.02 4.45 -4.32
C SER A 60 6.41 4.91 -4.71
N HIS A 61 6.49 5.99 -5.49
CA HIS A 61 7.77 6.54 -5.94
C HIS A 61 8.46 7.43 -4.89
N THR A 62 7.76 7.76 -3.80
CA THR A 62 8.32 8.49 -2.66
C THR A 62 7.88 7.85 -1.34
N THR A 63 8.62 8.12 -0.26
CA THR A 63 8.26 7.65 1.08
C THR A 63 6.96 8.28 1.57
N GLN A 64 6.69 9.54 1.21
CA GLN A 64 5.46 10.23 1.61
C GLN A 64 4.22 9.61 0.96
N ILE A 65 4.28 9.25 -0.32
CA ILE A 65 3.19 8.53 -1.00
C ILE A 65 2.95 7.18 -0.32
N ARG A 66 4.02 6.42 -0.06
CA ARG A 66 3.95 5.12 0.62
C ARG A 66 3.28 5.24 1.99
N ASP A 67 3.71 6.20 2.79
CA ASP A 67 3.24 6.35 4.16
C ASP A 67 1.77 6.79 4.20
N ALA A 68 1.36 7.70 3.30
CA ALA A 68 -0.04 8.10 3.13
C ALA A 68 -0.92 6.94 2.64
N ALA A 69 -0.46 6.16 1.65
CA ALA A 69 -1.15 4.97 1.17
C ALA A 69 -1.26 3.89 2.26
N MET A 70 -0.22 3.71 3.07
CA MET A 70 -0.24 2.80 4.22
C MET A 70 -1.20 3.26 5.31
N ALA A 71 -1.35 4.57 5.54
CA ALA A 71 -2.34 5.10 6.48
C ALA A 71 -3.77 4.80 6.00
N ALA A 72 -4.05 5.03 4.71
CA ALA A 72 -5.34 4.67 4.10
C ALA A 72 -5.60 3.17 4.15
N ALA A 73 -4.57 2.35 3.92
CA ALA A 73 -4.65 0.89 4.05
C ALA A 73 -5.00 0.47 5.48
N ARG A 74 -4.35 1.05 6.51
CA ARG A 74 -4.69 0.75 7.92
C ARG A 74 -6.15 1.07 8.24
N TYR A 75 -6.67 2.18 7.72
CA TYR A 75 -8.08 2.52 7.91
C TYR A 75 -9.03 1.53 7.22
N ALA A 76 -8.66 1.04 6.04
CA ALA A 76 -9.44 0.07 5.28
C ALA A 76 -9.32 -1.38 5.77
N THR A 77 -8.42 -1.65 6.72
CA THR A 77 -8.25 -2.97 7.34
C THR A 77 -9.53 -3.37 8.10
N PRO A 78 -10.10 -4.56 7.85
CA PRO A 78 -11.30 -5.00 8.58
C PRO A 78 -11.07 -5.03 10.09
N ALA A 79 -12.03 -4.54 10.87
CA ALA A 79 -11.91 -4.33 12.32
C ALA A 79 -11.48 -5.55 13.15
N ARG A 80 -11.69 -6.77 12.64
CA ARG A 80 -11.24 -8.02 13.27
C ARG A 80 -9.71 -8.23 13.23
N TYR A 81 -8.99 -7.43 12.44
CA TYR A 81 -7.54 -7.44 12.35
C TYR A 81 -6.99 -6.13 12.91
N ARG A 82 -6.01 -6.21 13.80
CA ARG A 82 -5.39 -5.04 14.42
C ARG A 82 -4.38 -4.37 13.50
N THR A 83 -3.84 -5.11 12.54
CA THR A 83 -2.83 -4.61 11.61
C THR A 83 -3.07 -5.09 10.18
N VAL A 84 -2.52 -4.35 9.22
CA VAL A 84 -2.45 -4.78 7.82
C VAL A 84 -1.71 -6.12 7.69
N SER A 85 -0.70 -6.38 8.52
CA SER A 85 0.03 -7.64 8.52
C SER A 85 -0.84 -8.81 8.98
N GLU A 86 -1.59 -8.66 10.07
CA GLU A 86 -2.55 -9.67 10.54
C GLU A 86 -3.61 -9.97 9.46
N PHE A 87 -4.11 -8.92 8.78
CA PHE A 87 -5.01 -9.10 7.65
C PHE A 87 -4.34 -9.88 6.51
N ASN A 88 -3.11 -9.55 6.12
CA ASN A 88 -2.38 -10.25 5.06
C ASN A 88 -2.16 -11.73 5.39
N ASP A 89 -1.83 -12.06 6.65
CA ASP A 89 -1.60 -13.44 7.09
C ASP A 89 -2.90 -14.28 7.09
N ALA A 90 -4.04 -13.61 7.30
CA ALA A 90 -5.35 -14.22 7.37
C ALA A 90 -6.11 -14.24 6.04
N ALA A 91 -5.84 -13.31 5.14
CA ALA A 91 -6.52 -13.21 3.84
C ALA A 91 -6.27 -14.50 3.04
N ARG A 92 -7.37 -15.13 2.59
CA ARG A 92 -7.31 -16.39 1.84
C ARG A 92 -7.66 -16.21 0.38
N ALA A 93 -8.35 -15.14 0.02
CA ALA A 93 -8.71 -14.83 -1.36
C ALA A 93 -8.06 -13.52 -1.83
N VAL A 94 -7.63 -13.50 -3.10
CA VAL A 94 -7.22 -12.27 -3.81
C VAL A 94 -8.27 -11.17 -3.63
N GLY A 95 -9.55 -11.54 -3.74
CA GLY A 95 -10.69 -10.62 -3.64
C GLY A 95 -10.70 -9.81 -2.35
N ASP A 96 -10.39 -10.44 -1.21
CA ASP A 96 -10.36 -9.76 0.09
C ASP A 96 -9.37 -8.59 0.08
N VAL A 97 -8.18 -8.84 -0.48
CA VAL A 97 -7.08 -7.87 -0.55
C VAL A 97 -7.39 -6.78 -1.58
N VAL A 98 -7.95 -7.17 -2.73
CA VAL A 98 -8.38 -6.25 -3.79
C VAL A 98 -9.45 -5.28 -3.30
N ASP A 99 -10.44 -5.78 -2.56
CA ASP A 99 -11.51 -4.97 -1.99
C ASP A 99 -11.00 -4.05 -0.87
N MET A 100 -10.07 -4.55 -0.06
CA MET A 100 -9.41 -3.74 0.96
C MET A 100 -8.64 -2.56 0.34
N LEU A 101 -7.86 -2.79 -0.71
CA LEU A 101 -7.14 -1.73 -1.42
C LEU A 101 -8.08 -0.74 -2.13
N ARG A 102 -9.21 -1.23 -2.67
CA ARG A 102 -10.26 -0.36 -3.22
C ARG A 102 -10.85 0.55 -2.15
N ARG A 103 -11.16 0.03 -0.95
CA ARG A 103 -11.64 0.83 0.18
C ARG A 103 -10.61 1.87 0.63
N ALA A 104 -9.33 1.50 0.68
CA ALA A 104 -8.25 2.43 1.00
C ALA A 104 -8.19 3.58 0.00
N ALA A 105 -8.32 3.31 -1.30
CA ALA A 105 -8.36 4.36 -2.33
C ALA A 105 -9.58 5.27 -2.17
N GLY A 106 -10.74 4.71 -1.79
CA GLY A 106 -11.94 5.49 -1.46
C GLY A 106 -11.71 6.42 -0.26
N TYR A 107 -11.06 5.93 0.80
CA TYR A 107 -10.71 6.73 1.98
C TYR A 107 -9.75 7.87 1.63
N ALA A 108 -8.69 7.60 0.88
CA ALA A 108 -7.71 8.61 0.47
C ALA A 108 -8.37 9.77 -0.28
N ARG A 109 -9.38 9.49 -1.12
CA ARG A 109 -10.18 10.53 -1.79
C ARG A 109 -11.04 11.34 -0.80
N HIS A 110 -11.67 10.68 0.16
CA HIS A 110 -12.57 11.35 1.11
C HIS A 110 -11.84 12.24 2.11
N THR A 111 -10.65 11.85 2.58
CA THR A 111 -9.92 12.62 3.59
C THR A 111 -9.24 13.89 3.08
N ALA A 112 -9.31 14.13 1.78
CA ALA A 112 -8.71 15.31 1.15
C ALA A 112 -9.74 16.24 0.50
N ALA A 113 -11.02 15.89 0.60
CA ALA A 113 -12.16 16.79 0.33
C ALA A 113 -12.52 17.53 1.63
#